data_AF-W0UCI2-F1
#
_entry.id   AF-W0UCI2-F1
#
_cell.length_a   1.000
_cell.length_b   1.000
_cell.length_c   1.000
_cell.angle_alpha   90.00
_cell.angle_beta   90.00
_cell.angle_gamma   90.00
#
_symmetry.space_group_name_H-M   'P 1'
#
loop_
_entity.id
_entity.type
_entity.pdbx_description
1 polymer ?
#
loop_
_entity_poly.entity_id
_entity_poly.type
_entity_poly.pdbx_seq_one_letter_code
_entity_poly.pdbx_strand_id
1 'polypeptide(L)' 'EHNRGHHKNVATPDDPASSKMGETFWAFLPRTMIGSVKSAWSIEKERLTRNGKSVWSLDNDNL' A
#
# COMPACT_ATOMS: atom_id res chain seq x y z
N GLU A 1 0.68 2.39 -4.56
CA GLU A 1 -0.39 1.63 -3.89
C GLU A 1 -1.57 1.46 -4.84
N HIS A 2 -2.42 2.48 -5.02
CA HIS A 2 -3.70 2.39 -5.73
C HIS A 2 -3.76 1.41 -6.93
N ASN A 3 -3.00 1.65 -8.00
CA ASN A 3 -3.06 0.85 -9.22
C ASN A 3 -2.44 -0.56 -9.09
N ARG A 4 -1.46 -0.74 -8.21
CA ARG A 4 -0.63 -1.96 -8.14
C ARG A 4 -0.93 -2.82 -6.90
N GLY A 5 -1.62 -2.24 -5.91
CA GLY A 5 -2.03 -2.84 -4.64
C GLY A 5 -3.56 -2.92 -4.58
N HIS A 6 -4.23 -1.81 -4.21
CA HIS A 6 -5.69 -1.75 -4.10
C HIS A 6 -6.44 -2.39 -5.27
N HIS A 7 -6.24 -1.98 -6.52
CA HIS A 7 -6.96 -2.58 -7.67
C HIS A 7 -6.71 -4.08 -7.84
N LYS A 8 -5.52 -4.57 -7.45
CA LYS A 8 -5.19 -6.01 -7.48
C LYS A 8 -5.91 -6.78 -6.39
N ASN A 9 -6.09 -6.17 -5.21
CA ASN A 9 -6.57 -6.82 -3.99
C ASN A 9 -7.97 -6.34 -3.54
N VAL A 10 -8.67 -5.56 -4.36
CA VAL A 10 -9.91 -4.87 -3.97
C VAL A 10 -10.91 -5.83 -3.33
N ALA A 11 -11.51 -5.40 -2.22
CA ALA A 11 -12.42 -6.17 -1.38
C ALA A 11 -11.86 -7.48 -0.78
N THR A 12 -10.55 -7.69 -0.81
CA THR A 12 -9.88 -8.80 -0.11
C THR A 12 -9.25 -8.33 1.22
N PRO A 13 -8.93 -9.26 2.15
CA PRO A 13 -8.26 -8.92 3.40
C PRO A 13 -6.90 -8.21 3.24
N ASP A 14 -6.24 -8.39 2.08
CA ASP A 14 -4.92 -7.80 1.78
C ASP A 14 -5.02 -6.36 1.26
N ASP A 15 -6.22 -5.84 1.04
CA ASP A 15 -6.44 -4.45 0.64
C ASP A 15 -6.76 -3.57 1.85
N PRO A 16 -5.83 -2.69 2.29
CA PRO A 16 -6.10 -1.79 3.39
C PRO A 16 -7.17 -0.74 3.04
N ALA A 17 -7.36 -0.41 1.76
CA ALA A 17 -8.28 0.63 1.30
C ALA A 17 -9.75 0.16 1.22
N SER A 18 -10.00 -1.15 1.27
CA SER A 18 -11.36 -1.69 1.42
C SER A 18 -11.78 -1.68 2.89
N SER A 19 -12.94 -1.08 3.18
CA SER A 19 -13.56 -1.17 4.51
C SER A 19 -14.09 -2.58 4.76
N LYS A 20 -13.99 -3.04 6.01
CA LYS A 20 -14.60 -4.31 6.41
C LYS A 20 -16.10 -4.13 6.69
N MET A 21 -16.87 -5.20 6.53
CA MET A 21 -18.29 -5.18 6.90
C MET A 21 -18.43 -4.84 8.39
N GLY A 22 -19.24 -3.82 8.71
CA GLY A 22 -19.46 -3.35 10.08
C GLY A 22 -18.33 -2.50 10.66
N GLU A 23 -17.29 -2.16 9.89
CA GLU A 23 -16.21 -1.29 10.36
C GLU A 23 -16.70 0.15 10.48
N THR A 24 -16.47 0.77 11.65
CA THR A 24 -16.76 2.19 11.83
C THR A 24 -15.74 3.03 11.08
N PHE A 25 -16.13 4.23 10.66
CA PHE A 25 -15.22 5.17 10.01
C PHE A 25 -13.95 5.41 10.83
N TRP A 26 -14.07 5.54 12.15
CA TRP A 26 -12.95 5.83 13.04
C TRP A 26 -12.00 4.65 13.24
N ALA A 27 -12.48 3.41 13.10
CA ALA A 27 -11.61 2.23 13.05
C ALA A 27 -10.94 2.09 11.67
N PHE A 28 -11.69 2.40 10.59
CA PHE A 28 -11.22 2.34 9.21
C PHE A 28 -10.08 3.32 8.95
N LEU A 29 -10.26 4.60 9.28
CA LEU A 29 -9.36 5.69 8.88
C LEU A 29 -7.88 5.44 9.25
N PRO A 30 -7.51 5.17 10.52
CA PRO A 30 -6.11 4.91 10.85
C PRO A 30 -5.60 3.61 10.22
N ARG A 31 -6.44 2.57 10.10
CA ARG A 31 -6.07 1.29 9.49
C ARG A 31 -5.74 1.45 8.01
N THR A 32 -6.60 2.13 7.26
CA THR A 32 -6.40 2.34 5.82
C THR A 32 -5.20 3.24 5.56
N MET A 33 -5.01 4.31 6.34
CA MET A 33 -3.87 5.23 6.15
C MET A 33 -2.54 4.52 6.39
N ILE A 34 -2.39 3.83 7.53
CA ILE A 34 -1.15 3.12 7.86
C ILE A 34 -0.93 1.95 6.89
N GLY A 35 -1.99 1.19 6.58
CA GLY A 35 -1.93 0.06 5.67
C GLY A 35 -1.54 0.47 4.25
N SER A 36 -2.10 1.56 3.75
CA SER A 36 -1.80 2.08 2.40
C SER A 36 -0.36 2.56 2.29
N VAL A 37 0.18 3.24 3.30
CA VAL A 37 1.61 3.63 3.34
C VAL A 37 2.52 2.40 3.33
N LYS A 38 2.22 1.38 4.14
CA LYS A 38 2.99 0.13 4.17
C LYS A 38 2.94 -0.61 2.83
N SER A 39 1.75 -0.68 2.22
CA SER A 39 1.54 -1.30 0.91
C SER A 39 2.31 -0.55 -0.19
N ALA A 40 2.24 0.79 -0.20
CA ALA A 40 3.02 1.64 -1.10
C ALA A 40 4.52 1.37 -1.00
N TRP A 41 5.04 1.29 0.22
CA TRP A 41 6.46 1.02 0.47
C TRP A 41 6.89 -0.37 0.01
N SER A 42 6.08 -1.41 0.26
CA SER A 42 6.38 -2.78 -0.18
C SER A 42 6.42 -2.90 -1.69
N ILE A 43 5.39 -2.36 -2.38
CA ILE A 43 5.31 -2.36 -3.84
C ILE A 43 6.52 -1.66 -4.46
N GLU A 44 6.93 -0.55 -3.87
CA GLU A 44 8.04 0.25 -4.39
C GLU A 44 9.40 -0.39 -4.12
N LYS A 45 9.57 -0.98 -2.93
CA LYS A 45 10.74 -1.81 -2.63
C LYS A 45 10.87 -2.96 -3.63
N GLU A 46 9.79 -3.65 -3.98
CA GLU A 46 9.80 -4.72 -4.98
C GLU A 46 10.14 -4.20 -6.38
N ARG A 47 9.64 -3.02 -6.77
CA ARG A 47 9.99 -2.36 -8.05
C ARG A 47 11.49 -2.03 -8.10
N LEU A 48 12.02 -1.38 -7.08
CA LEU A 48 13.43 -0.99 -7.00
C LEU A 48 14.35 -2.21 -6.96
N THR A 49 13.98 -3.25 -6.20
CA THR A 49 14.73 -4.51 -6.14
C THR A 49 14.82 -5.18 -7.51
N ARG A 50 13.72 -5.23 -8.28
CA ARG A 50 13.73 -5.75 -9.66
C ARG A 50 14.62 -4.93 -10.60
N ASN A 51 14.82 -3.66 -10.30
CA ASN A 51 15.67 -2.75 -11.06
C ASN A 51 17.13 -2.71 -10.53
N GLY A 52 17.47 -3.52 -9.52
CA GLY A 52 18.80 -3.51 -8.91
C GLY A 52 19.13 -2.24 -8.11
N LYS A 53 18.12 -1.50 -7.66
CA LYS A 53 18.26 -0.20 -6.96
C LYS A 53 17.94 -0.32 -5.48
N SER A 54 18.59 0.52 -4.67
CA SER A 54 18.30 0.68 -3.24
C SER A 54 16.97 1.42 -3.02
N VAL A 55 16.29 1.13 -1.91
CA VAL A 55 15.11 1.90 -1.45
C VAL A 55 15.44 3.36 -1.09
N TRP A 56 16.71 3.71 -0.95
CA TRP A 56 17.15 5.09 -0.72
C TRP A 56 17.58 5.80 -2.01
N SER A 57 17.32 5.23 -3.18
CA SER A 57 17.59 5.91 -4.46
C SER A 57 16.67 7.11 -4.66
N LEU A 58 17.14 8.12 -5.39
CA LEU A 58 16.30 9.21 -5.92
C LEU A 58 15.21 8.70 -6.88
N ASP A 59 15.34 7.47 -7.35
CA ASP A 59 14.31 6.81 -8.15
C ASP A 59 13.13 6.28 -7.32
N ASN A 60 13.15 6.36 -5.99
CA ASN A 60 12.05 5.90 -5.14
C ASN A 60 10.90 6.91 -5.19
N ASP A 61 9.75 6.49 -5.73
CA ASP A 61 8.56 7.35 -5.89
C ASP A 61 7.89 7.72 -4.55
N ASN A 62 8.32 7.17 -3.41
CA ASN A 62 7.79 7.46 -2.08
C ASN A 62 8.64 8.45 -1.25
N LEU A 63 9.80 8.89 -1.76
CA LEU A 63 10.68 9.88 -1.10
C LEU A 63 10.42 11.28 -1.64
#